data_AF-A0AAW9IDK3-F1
#
_entry.id   AF-A0AAW9IDK3-F1
#
_cell.length_a   1.000
_cell.length_b   1.000
_cell.length_c   1.000
_cell.angle_alpha   90.00
_cell.angle_beta   90.00
_cell.angle_gamma   90.00
#
_symmetry.space_group_name_H-M   'P 1'
#
loop_
_entity.id
_entity.type
_entity.pdbx_description
1 polymer ?
#
loop_
_entity_poly.entity_id
_entity_poly.type
_entity_poly.pdbx_seq_one_letter_code
_entity_poly.pdbx_strand_id
1 'polypeptide(L)'
;GFAPYFIPLSLWIGAIMMFFVIPANVRDEENLSKFDKVAGKYLSYAFVGVLQAVLVSVVVLMLGLKTSNVVAYVATNIFLSLVFISIIQFLISLLGDAGRLLGIVLLILQLTSCAGTFPLEVVPGFFKALNPFMPFTYAVEALR
;
A
#
# COMPACT_ATOMS: atom_id res chain seq x y z
N GLY A 1 -4.24 -11.58 -16.38
CA GLY A 1 -3.43 -12.44 -15.48
C GLY A 1 -3.57 -11.95 -14.06
N PHE A 2 -3.23 -12.78 -13.06
CA PHE A 2 -3.38 -12.43 -11.64
C PHE A 2 -2.25 -11.53 -11.09
N ALA A 3 -1.14 -11.36 -11.83
CA ALA A 3 -0.01 -10.52 -11.44
C ALA A 3 -0.39 -9.08 -10.97
N PRO A 4 -1.21 -8.30 -11.71
CA PRO A 4 -1.64 -6.96 -11.28
C PRO A 4 -2.44 -6.93 -9.97
N TYR A 5 -2.94 -8.08 -9.49
CA TYR A 5 -3.62 -8.20 -8.20
C TYR A 5 -2.64 -8.50 -7.05
N PHE A 6 -1.70 -9.41 -7.28
CA PHE A 6 -0.72 -9.81 -6.25
C PHE A 6 0.35 -8.76 -5.98
N ILE A 7 0.71 -7.93 -6.97
CA ILE A 7 1.69 -6.84 -6.78
C ILE A 7 1.19 -5.81 -5.75
N PRO A 8 0.03 -5.14 -5.93
CA PRO A 8 -0.47 -4.18 -4.94
C PRO A 8 -0.77 -4.83 -3.58
N LEU A 9 -1.23 -6.09 -3.57
CA LEU A 9 -1.43 -6.88 -2.35
C LEU A 9 -0.13 -7.00 -1.54
N SER A 10 0.96 -7.40 -2.20
CA SER A 10 2.26 -7.55 -1.53
C SER A 10 2.78 -6.23 -0.98
N LEU A 11 2.58 -5.11 -1.70
CA LEU A 11 3.00 -3.77 -1.27
C LEU A 11 2.22 -3.29 -0.04
N TRP A 12 0.90 -3.54 0.00
CA TRP A 12 0.07 -3.16 1.16
C TRP A 12 0.41 -3.99 2.39
N ILE A 13 0.57 -5.32 2.23
CA ILE A 13 0.99 -6.20 3.33
C ILE A 13 2.37 -5.79 3.84
N GLY A 14 3.32 -5.53 2.93
CA GLY A 14 4.65 -5.04 3.29
C GLY A 14 4.59 -3.73 4.07
N ALA A 15 3.76 -2.77 3.63
CA ALA A 15 3.54 -1.53 4.35
C ALA A 15 2.99 -1.76 5.76
N ILE A 16 1.96 -2.61 5.93
CA ILE A 16 1.43 -2.97 7.27
C ILE A 16 2.54 -3.55 8.15
N MET A 17 3.31 -4.51 7.62
CA MET A 17 4.40 -5.17 8.34
C MET A 17 5.47 -4.18 8.79
N MET A 18 5.80 -3.16 7.99
CA MET A 18 6.74 -2.12 8.39
C MET A 18 6.30 -1.40 9.67
N PHE A 19 5.01 -1.09 9.82
CA PHE A 19 4.52 -0.45 11.05
C PHE A 19 4.58 -1.37 12.27
N PHE A 20 4.52 -2.70 12.08
CA PHE A 20 4.72 -3.67 13.17
C PHE A 20 6.18 -3.85 13.56
N VAL A 21 7.08 -3.88 12.57
CA VAL A 21 8.51 -4.14 12.79
C VAL A 21 9.24 -2.89 13.27
N ILE A 22 8.94 -1.72 12.71
CA ILE A 22 9.59 -0.47 13.06
C ILE A 22 8.89 0.10 14.30
N PRO A 23 9.58 0.16 15.46
CA PRO A 23 8.97 0.63 16.69
C PRO A 23 8.51 2.09 16.54
N ALA A 24 7.28 2.36 16.98
CA ALA A 24 6.66 3.69 16.87
C ALA A 24 7.28 4.72 17.84
N ASN A 25 8.09 4.27 18.80
CA ASN A 25 8.66 5.10 19.85
C ASN A 25 9.91 5.82 19.33
N VAL A 26 9.76 7.13 19.11
CA VAL A 26 10.92 8.03 19.01
C VAL A 26 11.23 8.41 20.45
N ARG A 27 12.49 8.23 20.88
CA ARG A 27 12.95 8.68 22.21
C ARG A 27 12.45 10.10 22.43
N ASP A 28 11.75 10.33 23.54
CA ASP A 28 11.20 11.63 23.94
C ASP A 28 12.29 12.64 24.36
N GLU A 29 13.51 12.47 23.88
CA GLU A 29 14.68 13.23 24.33
C GLU A 29 14.80 14.61 23.65
N GLU A 30 13.97 14.95 22.66
CA GLU A 30 14.02 16.25 21.99
C GLU A 30 12.66 16.93 21.85
N ASN A 31 12.65 18.26 22.10
CA ASN A 31 11.56 19.23 21.87
C ASN A 31 11.22 19.37 20.36
N LEU A 32 11.04 18.26 19.65
CA LEU A 32 10.69 18.24 18.23
C LEU A 32 9.21 18.53 18.06
N SER A 33 8.88 19.35 17.05
CA SER A 33 7.50 19.64 16.68
C SER A 33 6.78 18.33 16.31
N LYS A 34 5.48 18.26 16.59
CA LYS A 34 4.65 17.08 16.25
C LYS A 34 4.73 16.74 14.75
N PHE A 35 4.91 17.75 13.91
CA PHE A 35 5.11 17.57 12.47
C PHE A 35 6.44 16.91 12.13
N ASP A 36 7.54 17.31 12.76
CA ASP A 36 8.87 16.75 12.49
C ASP A 36 8.94 15.27 12.90
N LYS A 37 8.30 14.92 14.02
CA LYS A 37 8.17 13.52 14.46
C LYS A 37 7.39 12.66 13.45
N VAL A 38 6.35 13.20 12.81
CA VAL A 38 5.54 12.48 11.81
C VAL A 38 6.26 12.39 10.46
N ALA A 39 6.88 13.50 10.02
CA ALA A 39 7.60 13.57 8.76
C ALA A 39 8.86 12.69 8.76
N GLY A 40 9.64 12.71 9.86
CA GLY A 40 10.81 11.85 10.02
C GLY A 40 10.45 10.36 10.01
N LYS A 41 9.34 9.99 10.66
CA LYS A 41 8.79 8.62 10.61
C LYS A 41 8.38 8.24 9.19
N TYR A 42 7.65 9.12 8.50
CA TYR A 42 7.24 8.87 7.12
C TYR A 42 8.44 8.64 6.22
N LEU A 43 9.51 9.41 6.37
CA LEU A 43 10.72 9.25 5.56
C LEU A 43 11.36 7.87 5.74
N SER A 44 11.41 7.36 6.97
CA SER A 44 11.89 6.00 7.26
C SER A 44 11.03 4.93 6.59
N TYR A 45 9.70 5.03 6.72
CA TYR A 45 8.79 4.10 6.06
C TYR A 45 8.86 4.20 4.53
N ALA A 46 8.91 5.42 4.00
CA ALA A 46 9.00 5.69 2.57
C ALA A 46 10.28 5.11 1.96
N PHE A 47 11.43 5.21 2.65
CA PHE A 47 12.68 4.61 2.20
C PHE A 47 12.57 3.09 2.05
N VAL A 48 12.06 2.40 3.09
CA VAL A 48 11.83 0.96 3.03
C VAL A 48 10.75 0.60 2.00
N GLY A 49 9.73 1.46 1.86
CA GLY A 49 8.67 1.41 0.85
C GLY A 49 9.18 1.40 -0.59
N VAL A 50 10.10 2.31 -0.90
CA VAL A 50 10.74 2.37 -2.23
C VAL A 50 11.55 1.10 -2.47
N LEU A 51 12.33 0.64 -1.48
CA LEU A 51 13.12 -0.58 -1.61
C LEU A 51 12.25 -1.81 -1.86
N GLN A 52 11.15 -2.00 -1.10
CA GLN A 52 10.25 -3.13 -1.34
C GLN A 52 9.59 -3.06 -2.73
N ALA A 53 9.24 -1.87 -3.21
CA ALA A 53 8.57 -1.71 -4.50
C ALA A 53 9.52 -2.07 -5.65
N VAL A 54 10.78 -1.65 -5.57
CA VAL A 54 11.82 -2.03 -6.53
C VAL A 54 12.07 -3.54 -6.48
N LEU A 55 12.20 -4.13 -5.28
CA LEU A 55 12.42 -5.56 -5.12
C LEU A 55 11.27 -6.38 -5.71
N VAL A 56 10.01 -6.04 -5.41
CA VAL A 56 8.84 -6.70 -5.98
C VAL A 56 8.84 -6.58 -7.50
N SER A 57 9.11 -5.38 -8.04
CA SER A 57 9.19 -5.18 -9.49
C SER A 57 10.25 -6.06 -10.14
N VAL A 58 11.46 -6.13 -9.58
CA VAL A 58 12.56 -6.94 -10.12
C VAL A 58 12.23 -8.43 -10.09
N VAL A 59 11.71 -8.93 -8.95
CA VAL A 59 11.32 -10.33 -8.80
C VAL A 59 10.24 -10.71 -9.81
N VAL A 60 9.22 -9.88 -9.98
CA VAL A 60 8.12 -10.17 -10.91
C VAL A 60 8.57 -10.13 -12.38
N LEU A 61 9.50 -9.24 -12.74
CA LEU A 61 10.11 -9.23 -14.07
C LEU A 61 10.96 -10.49 -14.31
N MET A 62 11.69 -10.96 -13.29
CA MET A 62 12.44 -12.23 -13.36
C MET A 62 11.54 -13.46 -13.52
N LEU A 63 10.32 -13.42 -12.98
CA LEU A 63 9.29 -14.46 -13.19
C LEU A 63 8.71 -14.47 -14.61
N GLY A 64 9.15 -13.57 -15.49
CA GLY A 64 8.76 -13.54 -16.90
C GLY A 64 7.56 -12.66 -17.21
N LEU A 65 7.18 -11.73 -16.32
CA LEU A 65 6.15 -10.74 -16.63
C LEU A 65 6.65 -9.81 -17.75
N LYS A 66 5.95 -9.81 -18.89
CA LYS A 66 6.23 -8.90 -20.01
C LYS A 66 5.51 -7.58 -19.80
N THR A 67 6.24 -6.56 -19.36
CA THR A 67 5.73 -5.19 -19.24
C THR A 67 6.09 -4.38 -20.49
N SER A 68 5.15 -3.60 -21.04
CA SER A 68 5.40 -2.73 -22.19
C SER A 68 6.49 -1.67 -21.91
N ASN A 69 6.47 -1.10 -20.70
CA ASN A 69 7.48 -0.15 -20.24
C ASN A 69 7.91 -0.45 -18.80
N VAL A 70 9.14 -0.95 -18.65
CA VAL A 70 9.71 -1.35 -17.35
C VAL A 70 9.84 -0.16 -16.40
N VAL A 71 10.24 1.01 -16.90
CA VAL A 71 10.43 2.22 -16.09
C VAL A 71 9.10 2.70 -15.53
N ALA A 72 8.07 2.75 -16.39
CA ALA A 72 6.72 3.14 -15.97
C ALA A 72 6.15 2.15 -14.93
N TYR A 73 6.35 0.85 -15.15
CA TYR A 73 5.93 -0.20 -14.21
C TYR A 73 6.56 -0.04 -12.81
N VAL A 74 7.89 0.15 -12.75
CA VAL A 74 8.60 0.36 -11.47
C VAL A 74 8.15 1.65 -10.80
N ALA A 75 8.03 2.74 -11.57
CA ALA A 75 7.58 4.03 -11.05
C ALA A 75 6.15 3.96 -10.47
N THR A 76 5.23 3.26 -11.13
CA THR A 76 3.87 3.01 -10.64
C THR A 76 3.87 2.22 -9.35
N ASN A 77 4.69 1.17 -9.23
CA ASN A 77 4.78 0.38 -8.01
C ASN A 77 5.36 1.19 -6.84
N ILE A 78 6.38 2.02 -7.09
CA ILE A 78 6.93 2.93 -6.08
C ILE A 78 5.86 3.92 -5.61
N PHE A 79 5.16 4.55 -6.56
CA PHE A 79 4.09 5.49 -6.25
C PHE A 79 2.98 4.83 -5.41
N LEU A 80 2.52 3.64 -5.81
CA LEU A 80 1.54 2.87 -5.05
C LEU A 80 2.01 2.54 -3.64
N SER A 81 3.26 2.09 -3.49
CA SER A 81 3.80 1.79 -2.17
C SER A 81 3.82 3.02 -1.27
N LEU A 82 4.19 4.19 -1.79
CA LEU A 82 4.20 5.43 -1.01
C LEU A 82 2.77 5.83 -0.60
N VAL A 83 1.80 5.75 -1.51
CA VAL A 83 0.39 6.02 -1.22
C VAL A 83 -0.14 5.11 -0.11
N PHE A 84 0.15 3.80 -0.18
CA PHE A 84 -0.30 2.84 0.83
C PHE A 84 0.31 3.13 2.20
N ILE A 85 1.61 3.45 2.23
CA ILE A 85 2.31 3.84 3.46
C ILE A 85 1.69 5.12 4.05
N SER A 86 1.40 6.13 3.21
CA SER A 86 0.76 7.37 3.67
C SER A 86 -0.61 7.11 4.30
N ILE A 87 -1.44 6.26 3.68
CA ILE A 87 -2.77 5.92 4.21
C ILE A 87 -2.64 5.22 5.56
N ILE A 88 -1.82 4.17 5.66
CA ILE A 88 -1.65 3.42 6.90
C ILE A 88 -1.05 4.31 7.99
N GLN A 89 -0.06 5.14 7.66
CA GLN A 89 0.51 6.10 8.60
C GLN A 89 -0.54 7.09 9.11
N PHE A 90 -1.38 7.62 8.23
CA PHE A 90 -2.44 8.55 8.61
C PHE A 90 -3.40 7.89 9.61
N LEU A 91 -3.82 6.64 9.35
CA LEU A 91 -4.66 5.87 10.26
C LEU A 91 -3.99 5.66 11.63
N ILE A 92 -2.73 5.23 11.64
CA ILE A 92 -1.98 4.96 12.88
C ILE A 92 -1.68 6.26 13.63
N SER A 93 -1.40 7.35 12.93
CA SER A 93 -1.13 8.65 13.56
C SER A 93 -2.36 9.25 14.23
N LEU A 94 -3.56 8.93 13.74
CA LEU A 94 -4.82 9.39 14.32
C LEU A 94 -5.35 8.47 15.43
N LEU A 95 -5.27 7.15 15.22
CA LEU A 95 -5.93 6.15 16.08
C LEU A 95 -4.96 5.25 16.87
N GLY A 96 -3.65 5.42 16.71
CA GLY A 96 -2.64 4.57 17.34
C GLY A 96 -2.75 3.11 16.88
N ASP A 97 -2.75 2.18 17.83
CA ASP A 97 -2.81 0.74 17.54
C ASP A 97 -4.12 0.31 16.87
N ALA A 98 -5.23 1.01 17.12
CA ALA A 98 -6.48 0.76 16.39
C ALA A 98 -6.33 1.08 14.89
N GLY A 99 -5.48 2.05 14.53
CA GLY A 99 -5.16 2.37 13.14
C GLY A 99 -4.47 1.22 12.40
N ARG A 100 -3.66 0.41 13.11
CA ARG A 100 -3.02 -0.79 12.53
C ARG A 100 -4.06 -1.83 12.14
N LEU A 101 -5.02 -2.09 13.04
CA LEU A 101 -6.14 -3.01 12.78
C LEU A 101 -6.99 -2.53 11.61
N LEU A 102 -7.29 -1.24 11.56
CA LEU A 102 -8.04 -0.65 10.45
C LEU A 102 -7.29 -0.76 9.11
N GLY A 103 -5.95 -0.69 9.09
CA GLY A 103 -5.16 -0.95 7.88
C GLY A 103 -5.37 -2.37 7.32
N ILE A 104 -5.54 -3.36 8.19
CA ILE A 104 -5.87 -4.75 7.81
C ILE A 104 -7.32 -4.85 7.32
N VAL A 105 -8.26 -4.21 8.02
CA VAL A 105 -9.67 -4.20 7.60
C VAL A 105 -9.82 -3.53 6.23
N LEU A 106 -9.14 -2.40 6.00
CA LEU A 106 -9.11 -1.73 4.71
C LEU A 106 -8.50 -2.62 3.63
N LEU A 107 -7.45 -3.38 3.93
CA LEU A 107 -6.92 -4.36 2.98
C LEU A 107 -8.00 -5.36 2.58
N ILE A 108 -8.69 -5.98 3.53
CA ILE A 108 -9.74 -6.97 3.26
C ILE A 108 -10.86 -6.35 2.43
N LEU A 109 -11.34 -5.16 2.81
CA LEU A 109 -12.39 -4.44 2.08
C LEU A 109 -11.98 -4.14 0.63
N GLN A 110 -10.72 -3.72 0.42
CA GLN A 110 -10.19 -3.47 -0.91
C GLN A 110 -10.14 -4.73 -1.76
N LEU A 111 -9.73 -5.86 -1.19
CA LEU A 111 -9.69 -7.14 -1.90
C LEU A 111 -11.09 -7.62 -2.33
N THR A 112 -12.10 -7.42 -1.49
CA THR A 112 -13.50 -7.74 -1.83
C THR A 112 -14.15 -6.75 -2.78
N SER A 113 -13.73 -5.49 -2.77
CA SER A 113 -14.30 -4.44 -3.62
C SER A 113 -13.66 -4.38 -5.00
N CYS A 114 -12.42 -4.86 -5.14
CA CYS A 114 -11.68 -4.79 -6.40
C CYS A 114 -12.05 -5.96 -7.31
N ALA A 115 -12.30 -5.69 -8.60
CA ALA A 115 -12.72 -6.65 -9.62
C ALA A 115 -11.60 -7.64 -10.05
N GLY A 116 -10.82 -8.16 -9.11
CA GLY A 116 -9.68 -9.05 -9.40
C GLY A 116 -10.12 -10.45 -9.80
N THR A 117 -10.99 -11.07 -9.00
CA THR A 117 -11.48 -12.44 -9.18
C THR A 117 -12.91 -12.51 -9.70
N PHE A 118 -13.73 -11.48 -9.46
CA PHE A 118 -15.12 -11.40 -9.91
C PHE A 118 -15.39 -10.05 -10.60
N PRO A 119 -16.19 -10.01 -11.68
CA PRO A 119 -16.57 -8.75 -12.31
C PRO A 119 -17.38 -7.87 -11.35
N LEU A 120 -17.18 -6.55 -11.40
CA LEU A 120 -17.88 -5.56 -10.56
C LEU A 120 -19.42 -5.63 -10.66
N GLU A 121 -19.94 -6.28 -11.69
CA GLU A 121 -21.36 -6.44 -11.98
C GLU A 121 -22.05 -7.46 -11.06
N VAL A 122 -21.32 -8.43 -10.50
CA VAL A 122 -21.88 -9.46 -9.59
C VAL A 122 -21.67 -9.13 -8.12
N VAL A 123 -21.01 -8.01 -7.82
CA VAL A 123 -20.66 -7.62 -6.45
C VAL A 123 -21.83 -6.83 -5.83
N PRO A 124 -22.19 -7.07 -4.54
CA PRO A 124 -23.24 -6.31 -3.86
C PRO A 124 -23.03 -4.80 -3.94
N GLY A 125 -24.13 -4.04 -4.02
CA GLY A 125 -24.09 -2.58 -4.24
C GLY A 125 -23.21 -1.79 -3.27
N PHE A 126 -23.06 -2.26 -2.03
CA PHE A 126 -22.14 -1.69 -1.03
C PHE A 126 -20.68 -1.64 -1.49
N PHE A 127 -20.15 -2.76 -1.98
CA PHE A 127 -18.76 -2.84 -2.44
C PHE A 127 -18.56 -2.13 -3.78
N LYS A 128 -19.61 -2.08 -4.63
CA LYS A 128 -19.60 -1.29 -5.87
C LYS A 128 -19.47 0.21 -5.60
N ALA A 129 -20.10 0.70 -4.53
CA ALA A 129 -19.96 2.10 -4.10
C ALA A 129 -18.58 2.40 -3.47
N LEU A 130 -17.96 1.42 -2.80
CA LEU A 130 -16.63 1.56 -2.22
C LEU A 130 -15.50 1.50 -3.25
N ASN A 131 -15.67 0.71 -4.32
CA ASN A 131 -14.68 0.50 -5.36
C ASN A 131 -13.94 1.77 -5.86
N PRO A 132 -14.60 2.89 -6.19
CA PRO A 132 -13.92 4.11 -6.67
C PRO A 132 -13.09 4.84 -5.61
N PHE A 133 -13.30 4.58 -4.32
CA PHE A 133 -12.54 5.19 -3.24
C PHE A 133 -11.29 4.38 -2.85
N MET A 134 -11.19 3.14 -3.34
CA MET A 134 -10.13 2.22 -2.97
C MET A 134 -8.91 2.40 -3.89
N PRO A 135 -7.73 2.80 -3.37
CA PRO A 135 -6.53 2.96 -4.19
C PRO A 135 -6.09 1.63 -4.84
N PHE A 136 -6.45 0.48 -4.25
CA PHE A 136 -6.22 -0.84 -4.84
C PHE A 136 -6.90 -1.02 -6.20
N THR A 137 -8.06 -0.42 -6.45
CA THR A 137 -8.76 -0.48 -7.74
C THR A 137 -7.89 0.11 -8.85
N TYR A 138 -7.39 1.32 -8.62
CA TYR A 138 -6.51 2.01 -9.57
C TYR A 138 -5.16 1.31 -9.71
N ALA A 139 -4.67 0.66 -8.65
CA ALA A 139 -3.45 -0.13 -8.69
C ALA A 139 -3.53 -1.30 -9.67
N VAL A 140 -4.64 -2.06 -9.61
CA VAL A 140 -4.87 -3.20 -10.50
C VAL A 140 -5.09 -2.74 -11.95
N GLU A 141 -5.79 -1.62 -12.14
CA GLU A 141 -6.05 -1.05 -13.47
C GLU A 141 -4.78 -0.50 -14.12
N ALA A 142 -3.92 0.21 -13.36
CA ALA A 142 -2.66 0.76 -13.87
C ALA A 142 -1.61 -0.31 -14.24
N LEU A 143 -1.73 -1.53 -13.70
CA LEU A 143 -0.84 -2.66 -13.95
C LEU A 143 -1.36 -3.65 -14.99
N ARG A 144 -2.60 -3.46 -15.50
CA ARG A 144 -3.18 -4.25 -16.59
C ARG A 144 -2.70 -3.79 -17.95
#